data_AF-X1CGG2-F1
#
_entry.id   AF-X1CGG2-F1
#
_cell.length_a   1.000
_cell.length_b   1.000
_cell.length_c   1.000
_cell.angle_alpha   90.00
_cell.angle_beta   90.00
_cell.angle_gamma   90.00
#
_symmetry.space_group_name_H-M   'P 1'
#
loop_
_entity.id
_entity.type
_entity.pdbx_description
1 polymer ?
#
loop_
_entity_poly.entity_id
_entity_poly.type
_entity_poly.pdbx_seq_one_letter_code
_entity_poly.pdbx_strand_id
1 'polypeptide(L)'
;FEQGADVHVALPDYRAIFSNGLAPVLKKELRRIHRKLPDDRIHLAEDRAFYYINRVYSAYGEENIKLALAFQREVISHIVPQVQPDLIHCNDWMTGLIPAMSRQMEIPCLFTIHNVHTVKTTLAYIEDRGIDAAEFWQNLYYENMATNYRSMRDTNPVDLLTSGIFSAHFVNVVSPTFLQEVVNGQHHFVEPYIREELTLKNNVGCAVGILNAPDPAFNPSTDENLKKKYNPENYVAWQSAILTTVWNIWLTGLRILS
;
A
#
# COMPACT_ATOMS: atom_id res chain seq x y z
N PHE A 1 14.67 11.65 6.55
CA PHE A 1 14.77 12.91 7.30
C PHE A 1 16.05 13.01 8.13
N GLU A 2 16.22 12.27 9.24
CA GLU A 2 17.45 12.34 10.07
C GLU A 2 18.74 11.92 9.33
N GLN A 3 18.59 11.15 8.24
CA GLN A 3 19.68 10.72 7.36
C GLN A 3 19.83 11.60 6.09
N GLY A 4 19.18 12.76 6.02
CA GLY A 4 19.34 13.73 4.92
C GLY A 4 18.46 13.51 3.68
N ALA A 5 17.72 12.40 3.58
CA ALA A 5 16.79 12.18 2.47
C ALA A 5 15.57 13.12 2.52
N ASP A 6 15.17 13.66 1.36
CA ASP A 6 13.91 14.37 1.19
C ASP A 6 12.76 13.36 1.03
N VAL A 7 11.70 13.56 1.81
CA VAL A 7 10.61 12.59 1.94
C VAL A 7 9.30 13.32 1.83
N HIS A 8 8.60 13.03 0.74
CA HIS A 8 7.23 13.43 0.50
C HIS A 8 6.29 12.26 0.82
N VAL A 9 5.08 12.57 1.28
CA VAL A 9 4.06 11.56 1.59
C VAL A 9 2.77 11.94 0.90
N ALA A 10 2.24 11.04 0.07
CA ALA A 10 0.94 11.18 -0.55
C ALA A 10 -0.13 10.45 0.27
N LEU A 11 -1.23 11.14 0.58
CA LEU A 11 -2.34 10.63 1.39
C LEU A 11 -3.68 11.04 0.78
N PRO A 12 -4.73 10.22 0.86
CA PRO A 12 -6.07 10.66 0.47
C PRO A 12 -6.63 11.76 1.38
N ASP A 13 -7.33 12.73 0.79
CA ASP A 13 -7.92 13.86 1.52
C ASP A 13 -9.25 13.50 2.22
N TYR A 14 -9.17 12.96 3.43
CA TYR A 14 -10.35 12.51 4.20
C TYR A 14 -11.09 13.63 4.97
N ARG A 15 -11.07 14.89 4.52
CA ARG A 15 -11.68 16.04 5.23
C ARG A 15 -13.09 15.76 5.81
N ALA A 16 -13.94 15.01 5.10
CA ALA A 16 -15.28 14.65 5.55
C ALA A 16 -15.33 13.62 6.72
N ILE A 17 -14.36 12.71 6.82
CA ILE A 17 -14.26 11.75 7.95
C ILE A 17 -13.91 12.52 9.23
N PHE A 18 -13.16 13.62 9.10
CA PHE A 18 -12.70 14.41 10.24
C PHE A 18 -13.75 15.36 10.80
N SER A 19 -14.67 15.86 9.96
CA SER A 19 -15.81 16.68 10.39
C SER A 19 -16.85 15.87 11.17
N ASN A 20 -17.05 14.60 10.82
CA ASN A 20 -18.06 13.73 11.44
C ASN A 20 -17.56 12.94 12.67
N GLY A 21 -16.36 13.23 13.19
CA GLY A 21 -15.84 12.63 14.43
C GLY A 21 -15.46 11.15 14.35
N LEU A 22 -15.43 10.56 13.14
CA LEU A 22 -15.48 9.10 12.94
C LEU A 22 -14.13 8.36 13.00
N ALA A 23 -12.99 9.05 13.12
CA ALA A 23 -11.70 8.36 13.27
C ALA A 23 -10.67 9.13 14.14
N PRO A 24 -10.75 9.01 15.48
CA PRO A 24 -9.75 9.59 16.40
C PRO A 24 -8.32 9.14 16.10
N VAL A 25 -8.15 7.89 15.65
CA VAL A 25 -6.85 7.32 15.31
C VAL A 25 -6.27 7.97 14.05
N LEU A 26 -7.10 8.38 13.08
CA LEU A 26 -6.66 9.00 11.82
C LEU A 26 -6.17 10.42 12.10
N LYS A 27 -6.86 11.13 13.02
CA LYS A 27 -6.43 12.44 13.53
C LYS A 27 -5.11 12.33 14.30
N LYS A 28 -4.90 11.24 15.05
CA LYS A 28 -3.64 11.04 15.79
C LYS A 28 -2.48 10.82 14.83
N GLU A 29 -2.66 10.01 13.81
CA GLU A 29 -1.63 9.68 12.83
C GLU A 29 -1.32 10.83 11.88
N LEU A 30 -2.32 11.54 11.34
CA LEU A 30 -2.06 12.77 10.57
C LEU A 30 -1.32 13.81 11.42
N ARG A 31 -1.71 14.02 12.69
CA ARG A 31 -0.95 14.92 13.57
C ARG A 31 0.48 14.45 13.81
N ARG A 32 0.71 13.13 13.86
CA ARG A 32 2.05 12.55 13.96
C ARG A 32 2.89 12.84 12.71
N ILE A 33 2.27 12.76 11.52
CA ILE A 33 2.90 13.07 10.23
C ILE A 33 3.21 14.57 10.14
N HIS A 34 2.24 15.46 10.35
CA HIS A 34 2.44 16.92 10.35
C HIS A 34 3.46 17.40 11.41
N ARG A 35 3.63 16.66 12.52
CA ARG A 35 4.66 16.97 13.52
C ARG A 35 6.08 16.62 13.04
N LYS A 36 6.21 15.65 12.14
CA LYS A 36 7.49 15.13 11.66
C LYS A 36 7.87 15.64 10.26
N LEU A 37 6.89 16.08 9.47
CA LEU A 37 7.09 16.57 8.11
C LEU A 37 6.46 17.96 7.97
N PRO A 38 7.17 18.92 7.36
CA PRO A 38 6.58 20.20 7.01
C PRO A 38 5.47 20.04 5.96
N ASP A 39 4.54 20.99 5.94
CA ASP A 39 3.29 20.91 5.16
C ASP A 39 3.54 20.81 3.64
N ASP A 40 4.65 21.36 3.15
CA ASP A 40 5.09 21.31 1.74
C ASP A 40 5.48 19.89 1.28
N ARG A 41 5.65 18.94 2.21
CA ARG A 41 5.99 17.54 1.92
C ARG A 41 4.81 16.58 2.05
N ILE A 42 3.64 17.07 2.41
CA ILE A 42 2.42 16.28 2.53
C ILE A 42 1.52 16.61 1.34
N HIS A 43 1.34 15.64 0.45
CA HIS A 43 0.51 15.79 -0.74
C HIS A 43 -0.82 15.10 -0.52
N LEU A 44 -1.90 15.86 -0.53
CA LEU A 44 -3.25 15.33 -0.36
C LEU A 44 -3.87 15.05 -1.72
N ALA A 45 -4.27 13.80 -1.96
CA ALA A 45 -5.05 13.42 -3.12
C ALA A 45 -6.50 13.87 -2.93
N GLU A 46 -6.91 14.88 -3.69
CA GLU A 46 -8.22 15.51 -3.61
C GLU A 46 -9.18 14.90 -4.64
N ASP A 47 -9.97 13.90 -4.23
CA ASP A 47 -11.06 13.34 -5.04
C ASP A 47 -12.36 13.32 -4.23
N ARG A 48 -13.47 13.63 -4.91
CA ARG A 48 -14.83 13.55 -4.37
C ARG A 48 -15.18 12.16 -3.81
N ALA A 49 -14.55 11.10 -4.30
CA ALA A 49 -14.67 9.73 -3.81
C ALA A 49 -14.30 9.65 -2.31
N PHE A 50 -13.34 10.43 -1.83
CA PHE A 50 -12.93 10.44 -0.42
C PHE A 50 -13.93 11.18 0.49
N TYR A 51 -14.73 12.08 -0.07
CA TYR A 51 -15.67 12.91 0.71
C TYR A 51 -16.94 12.17 1.13
N TYR A 52 -17.32 11.09 0.44
CA TYR A 52 -18.56 10.35 0.74
C TYR A 52 -18.37 9.13 1.63
N ILE A 53 -17.20 8.97 2.26
CA ILE A 53 -16.95 7.89 3.22
C ILE A 53 -17.70 8.19 4.53
N ASN A 54 -18.98 7.83 4.57
CA ASN A 54 -19.84 7.98 5.75
C ASN A 54 -19.74 6.80 6.73
N ARG A 55 -19.06 5.71 6.36
CA ARG A 55 -18.80 4.56 7.25
C ARG A 55 -17.42 3.97 6.97
N VAL A 56 -16.66 3.73 8.04
CA VAL A 56 -15.34 3.05 8.01
C VAL A 56 -15.45 1.56 7.63
N TYR A 57 -16.67 1.03 7.45
CA TYR A 57 -16.91 -0.30 6.92
C TYR A 57 -18.21 -0.28 6.10
N SER A 58 -18.12 -0.22 4.78
CA SER A 58 -19.10 -0.86 3.91
C SER A 58 -18.49 -2.19 3.47
N ALA A 59 -19.24 -3.27 3.64
CA ALA A 59 -18.79 -4.64 3.37
C ALA A 59 -18.69 -4.97 1.86
N TYR A 60 -18.31 -4.02 1.01
CA TYR A 60 -18.32 -4.17 -0.45
C TYR A 60 -16.97 -3.80 -1.06
N GLY A 61 -16.28 -4.82 -1.59
CA GLY A 61 -14.96 -4.69 -2.21
C GLY A 61 -14.89 -3.64 -3.33
N GLU A 62 -15.99 -3.38 -4.05
CA GLU A 62 -16.03 -2.37 -5.10
C GLU A 62 -15.76 -0.94 -4.62
N GLU A 63 -16.24 -0.56 -3.42
CA GLU A 63 -16.01 0.80 -2.90
C GLU A 63 -14.53 1.01 -2.60
N ASN A 64 -13.86 0.01 -2.05
CA ASN A 64 -12.43 0.05 -1.78
C ASN A 64 -11.60 0.15 -3.08
N ILE A 65 -12.01 -0.55 -4.15
CA ILE A 65 -11.36 -0.42 -5.47
C ILE A 65 -11.52 1.00 -5.99
N LYS A 66 -12.73 1.57 -5.94
CA LYS A 66 -12.99 2.95 -6.41
C LYS A 66 -12.09 3.95 -5.70
N LEU A 67 -11.96 3.84 -4.37
CA LEU A 67 -11.09 4.70 -3.57
C LEU A 67 -9.61 4.52 -3.89
N ALA A 68 -9.15 3.27 -4.03
CA ALA A 68 -7.77 2.96 -4.41
C ALA A 68 -7.43 3.50 -5.79
N LEU A 69 -8.32 3.36 -6.78
CA LEU A 69 -8.10 3.89 -8.13
C LEU A 69 -8.13 5.43 -8.13
N ALA A 70 -9.04 6.06 -7.40
CA ALA A 70 -9.04 7.52 -7.23
C ALA A 70 -7.70 8.02 -6.66
N PHE A 71 -7.19 7.35 -5.61
CA PHE A 71 -5.91 7.70 -5.00
C PHE A 71 -4.75 7.56 -5.98
N GLN A 72 -4.67 6.41 -6.66
CA GLN A 72 -3.63 6.16 -7.65
C GLN A 72 -3.69 7.14 -8.82
N ARG A 73 -4.89 7.53 -9.27
CA ARG A 73 -5.05 8.54 -10.32
C ARG A 73 -4.46 9.88 -9.91
N GLU A 74 -4.79 10.36 -8.71
CA GLU A 74 -4.26 11.64 -8.21
C GLU A 74 -2.74 11.60 -8.03
N VAL A 75 -2.22 10.47 -7.53
CA VAL A 75 -0.78 10.26 -7.44
C VAL A 75 -0.11 10.32 -8.81
N ILE A 76 -0.61 9.53 -9.77
CA ILE A 76 -0.01 9.38 -11.09
C ILE A 76 -0.11 10.69 -11.88
N SER A 77 -1.26 11.36 -11.84
CA SER A 77 -1.55 12.50 -12.71
C SER A 77 -1.04 13.83 -12.16
N HIS A 78 -0.93 13.98 -10.84
CA HIS A 78 -0.61 15.25 -10.20
C HIS A 78 0.64 15.18 -9.31
N ILE A 79 0.68 14.25 -8.36
CA ILE A 79 1.72 14.25 -7.32
C ILE A 79 3.09 13.85 -7.89
N VAL A 80 3.15 12.78 -8.69
CA VAL A 80 4.42 12.32 -9.28
C VAL A 80 5.03 13.37 -10.22
N PRO A 81 4.28 13.96 -11.17
CA PRO A 81 4.80 15.05 -12.01
C PRO A 81 5.22 16.30 -11.23
N GLN A 82 4.55 16.60 -10.12
CA GLN A 82 4.89 17.76 -9.27
C GLN A 82 6.16 17.52 -8.44
N VAL A 83 6.31 16.33 -7.85
CA VAL A 83 7.43 16.01 -6.95
C VAL A 83 8.69 15.60 -7.72
N GLN A 84 8.54 14.96 -8.89
CA GLN A 84 9.64 14.40 -9.68
C GLN A 84 10.58 13.51 -8.85
N PRO A 85 10.07 12.41 -8.28
CA PRO A 85 10.85 11.59 -7.35
C PRO A 85 11.96 10.78 -8.02
N ASP A 86 13.04 10.60 -7.25
CA ASP A 86 14.10 9.65 -7.56
C ASP A 86 13.75 8.22 -7.13
N LEU A 87 12.81 8.04 -6.18
CA LEU A 87 12.36 6.74 -5.70
C LEU A 87 10.91 6.79 -5.20
N ILE A 88 10.10 5.85 -5.62
CA ILE A 88 8.71 5.70 -5.16
C ILE A 88 8.58 4.48 -4.24
N HIS A 89 8.04 4.66 -3.05
CA HIS A 89 7.76 3.58 -2.09
C HIS A 89 6.24 3.39 -1.91
N CYS A 90 5.74 2.33 -2.54
CA CYS A 90 4.36 1.87 -2.56
C CYS A 90 4.04 0.85 -1.46
N ASN A 91 2.77 0.81 -1.04
CA ASN A 91 2.28 -0.08 0.03
C ASN A 91 0.97 -0.76 -0.40
N ASP A 92 0.97 -2.10 -0.42
CA ASP A 92 -0.18 -2.98 -0.72
C ASP A 92 -0.93 -2.71 -2.04
N TRP A 93 -1.94 -3.54 -2.30
CA TRP A 93 -2.71 -3.55 -3.55
C TRP A 93 -3.36 -2.21 -3.90
N MET A 94 -3.63 -1.33 -2.92
CA MET A 94 -4.23 -0.02 -3.19
C MET A 94 -3.31 0.91 -3.98
N THR A 95 -2.01 0.59 -4.05
CA THR A 95 -1.00 1.30 -4.84
C THR A 95 -0.45 0.47 -5.99
N GLY A 96 -1.08 -0.65 -6.32
CA GLY A 96 -0.58 -1.67 -7.25
C GLY A 96 -0.30 -1.22 -8.70
N LEU A 97 -0.91 -0.12 -9.16
CA LEU A 97 -0.68 0.45 -10.49
C LEU A 97 0.53 1.40 -10.54
N ILE A 98 0.88 2.01 -9.40
CA ILE A 98 1.97 3.01 -9.33
C ILE A 98 3.33 2.39 -9.69
N PRO A 99 3.71 1.17 -9.23
CA PRO A 99 4.96 0.54 -9.66
C PRO A 99 5.06 0.33 -11.17
N ALA A 100 3.96 0.01 -11.85
CA ALA A 100 3.93 -0.19 -13.29
C ALA A 100 4.20 1.10 -14.06
N MET A 101 3.55 2.20 -13.63
CA MET A 101 3.81 3.55 -14.12
C MET A 101 5.26 3.99 -13.81
N SER A 102 5.73 3.78 -12.57
CA SER A 102 7.08 4.12 -12.13
C SER A 102 8.14 3.45 -12.99
N ARG A 103 7.93 2.17 -13.32
CA ARG A 103 8.81 1.41 -14.21
C ARG A 103 8.82 1.97 -15.64
N GLN A 104 7.67 2.38 -16.16
CA GLN A 104 7.57 3.02 -17.47
C GLN A 104 8.30 4.37 -17.52
N MET A 105 8.30 5.11 -16.39
CA MET A 105 9.02 6.38 -16.23
C MET A 105 10.49 6.20 -15.82
N GLU A 106 11.00 4.97 -15.76
CA GLU A 106 12.37 4.66 -15.31
C GLU A 106 12.70 5.12 -13.87
N ILE A 107 11.67 5.28 -13.03
CA ILE A 107 11.81 5.62 -11.61
C ILE A 107 11.90 4.34 -10.78
N PRO A 108 12.96 4.14 -9.98
CA PRO A 108 13.06 3.06 -9.01
C PRO A 108 11.83 2.99 -8.10
N CYS A 109 11.37 1.76 -7.81
CA CYS A 109 10.19 1.56 -6.97
C CYS A 109 10.41 0.45 -5.94
N LEU A 110 10.13 0.77 -4.68
CA LEU A 110 10.02 -0.18 -3.58
C LEU A 110 8.54 -0.47 -3.33
N PHE A 111 8.16 -1.74 -3.17
CA PHE A 111 6.79 -2.13 -2.87
C PHE A 111 6.74 -2.96 -1.58
N THR A 112 6.09 -2.44 -0.54
CA THR A 112 5.89 -3.18 0.72
C THR A 112 4.53 -3.89 0.72
N ILE A 113 4.55 -5.19 1.04
CA ILE A 113 3.37 -6.01 1.27
C ILE A 113 3.16 -6.16 2.77
N HIS A 114 1.99 -5.73 3.25
CA HIS A 114 1.57 -5.94 4.62
C HIS A 114 0.49 -7.03 4.73
N ASN A 115 -0.27 -7.24 3.65
CA ASN A 115 -1.24 -8.33 3.55
C ASN A 115 -1.21 -8.93 2.14
N VAL A 116 -1.25 -10.25 2.06
CA VAL A 116 -1.29 -10.99 0.78
C VAL A 116 -2.67 -10.99 0.11
N HIS A 117 -3.67 -10.35 0.73
CA HIS A 117 -4.96 -10.13 0.10
C HIS A 117 -4.80 -9.27 -1.15
N THR A 118 -5.26 -9.77 -2.29
CA THR A 118 -5.26 -9.06 -3.56
C THR A 118 -6.68 -8.76 -4.02
N VAL A 119 -6.78 -7.78 -4.90
CA VAL A 119 -8.01 -7.38 -5.55
C VAL A 119 -7.77 -7.32 -7.06
N LYS A 120 -8.74 -7.83 -7.81
CA LYS A 120 -8.68 -7.93 -9.27
C LYS A 120 -9.72 -7.01 -9.91
N THR A 121 -9.35 -6.38 -11.02
CA THR A 121 -10.26 -5.52 -11.79
C THR A 121 -9.84 -5.50 -13.26
N THR A 122 -10.69 -5.03 -14.16
CA THR A 122 -10.35 -4.98 -15.59
C THR A 122 -9.62 -3.68 -15.92
N LEU A 123 -8.80 -3.71 -16.98
CA LEU A 123 -8.13 -2.51 -17.49
C LEU A 123 -9.15 -1.45 -17.93
N ALA A 124 -10.27 -1.90 -18.52
CA ALA A 124 -11.41 -1.05 -18.84
C ALA A 124 -11.91 -0.28 -17.61
N TYR A 125 -12.08 -0.97 -16.48
CA TYR A 125 -12.54 -0.34 -15.26
C TYR A 125 -11.52 0.65 -14.68
N ILE A 126 -10.22 0.37 -14.83
CA ILE A 126 -9.14 1.28 -14.43
C ILE A 126 -9.19 2.57 -15.28
N GLU A 127 -9.31 2.43 -16.60
CA GLU A 127 -9.33 3.55 -17.54
C GLU A 127 -10.59 4.40 -17.43
N ASP A 128 -11.75 3.77 -17.19
CA ASP A 128 -13.01 4.46 -16.95
C ASP A 128 -12.98 5.35 -15.68
N ARG A 129 -11.97 5.17 -14.81
CA ARG A 129 -11.71 6.03 -13.65
C ARG A 129 -10.75 7.18 -13.93
N GLY A 130 -10.26 7.30 -15.16
CA GLY A 130 -9.37 8.38 -15.62
C GLY A 130 -7.89 8.09 -15.42
N ILE A 131 -7.50 6.82 -15.28
CA ILE A 131 -6.08 6.41 -15.30
C ILE A 131 -5.75 5.94 -16.72
N ASP A 132 -4.83 6.63 -17.40
CA ASP A 132 -4.35 6.19 -18.72
C ASP A 132 -3.40 5.00 -18.58
N ALA A 133 -3.98 3.81 -18.42
CA ALA A 133 -3.21 2.58 -18.25
C ALA A 133 -2.54 2.11 -19.55
N ALA A 134 -2.88 2.69 -20.70
CA ALA A 134 -2.30 2.31 -22.00
C ALA A 134 -0.79 2.58 -22.08
N GLU A 135 -0.26 3.51 -21.26
CA GLU A 135 1.18 3.80 -21.25
C GLU A 135 2.01 2.72 -20.54
N PHE A 136 1.43 2.02 -19.56
CA PHE A 136 2.16 1.08 -18.70
C PHE A 136 1.51 -0.30 -18.60
N TRP A 137 0.55 -0.63 -19.47
CA TRP A 137 -0.22 -1.88 -19.43
C TRP A 137 0.66 -3.14 -19.49
N GLN A 138 1.83 -3.07 -20.14
CA GLN A 138 2.78 -4.19 -20.25
C GLN A 138 3.48 -4.48 -18.91
N ASN A 139 3.49 -3.50 -18.01
CA ASN A 139 4.03 -3.59 -16.66
C ASN A 139 2.93 -4.01 -15.65
N LEU A 140 1.76 -4.45 -16.10
CA LEU A 140 0.72 -4.98 -15.22
C LEU A 140 0.70 -6.51 -15.27
N TYR A 141 0.33 -7.12 -14.15
CA TYR A 141 0.15 -8.56 -14.06
C TYR A 141 -1.31 -8.92 -14.32
N TYR A 142 -1.53 -9.80 -15.29
CA TYR A 142 -2.86 -10.28 -15.65
C TYR A 142 -2.99 -11.77 -15.38
N GLU A 143 -4.20 -12.24 -15.08
CA GLU A 143 -4.45 -13.67 -14.81
C GLU A 143 -4.12 -14.58 -16.00
N ASN A 144 -4.36 -14.09 -17.22
CA ASN A 144 -3.98 -14.78 -18.45
C ASN A 144 -2.94 -13.95 -19.18
N MET A 145 -1.83 -14.58 -19.60
CA MET A 145 -0.75 -13.91 -20.35
C MET A 145 -1.33 -13.15 -21.56
N ALA A 146 -1.23 -11.82 -21.52
CA ALA A 146 -1.81 -10.91 -22.50
C ALA A 146 -1.00 -10.89 -23.80
N THR A 147 -1.63 -11.19 -24.93
CA THR A 147 -0.98 -11.13 -26.26
C THR A 147 -1.28 -9.84 -27.02
N ASN A 148 -2.38 -9.15 -26.68
CA ASN A 148 -2.73 -7.86 -27.26
C ASN A 148 -3.56 -7.03 -26.28
N TYR A 149 -3.41 -5.71 -26.32
CA TYR A 149 -4.08 -4.79 -25.38
C TYR A 149 -5.62 -4.80 -25.53
N ARG A 150 -6.14 -4.73 -26.77
CA ARG A 150 -7.57 -4.54 -27.03
C ARG A 150 -8.43 -5.73 -26.61
N SER A 151 -7.98 -6.96 -26.83
CA SER A 151 -8.70 -8.17 -26.45
C SER A 151 -8.72 -8.40 -24.94
N MET A 152 -7.72 -7.88 -24.22
CA MET A 152 -7.56 -8.10 -22.79
C MET A 152 -8.24 -7.03 -21.93
N ARG A 153 -8.43 -5.83 -22.48
CA ARG A 153 -8.95 -4.65 -21.78
C ARG A 153 -10.21 -4.93 -20.94
N ASP A 154 -11.19 -5.60 -21.54
CA ASP A 154 -12.52 -5.83 -20.94
C ASP A 154 -12.67 -7.22 -20.29
N THR A 155 -11.76 -8.16 -20.58
CA THR A 155 -11.98 -9.60 -20.31
C THR A 155 -10.96 -10.23 -19.36
N ASN A 156 -9.77 -9.66 -19.26
CA ASN A 156 -8.67 -10.25 -18.51
C ASN A 156 -8.36 -9.40 -17.27
N PRO A 157 -8.65 -9.90 -16.06
CA PRO A 157 -8.43 -9.14 -14.85
C PRO A 157 -6.94 -8.86 -14.60
N VAL A 158 -6.67 -7.61 -14.23
CA VAL A 158 -5.42 -7.15 -13.64
C VAL A 158 -5.48 -7.46 -12.15
N ASP A 159 -4.45 -8.14 -11.66
CA ASP A 159 -4.27 -8.39 -10.22
C ASP A 159 -3.44 -7.25 -9.61
N LEU A 160 -4.06 -6.43 -8.74
CA LEU A 160 -3.42 -5.19 -8.28
C LEU A 160 -2.21 -5.45 -7.37
N LEU A 161 -2.29 -6.43 -6.45
CA LEU A 161 -1.15 -6.72 -5.58
C LEU A 161 0.00 -7.31 -6.40
N THR A 162 -0.30 -8.27 -7.27
CA THR A 162 0.70 -8.97 -8.08
C THR A 162 1.33 -8.02 -9.09
N SER A 163 0.56 -7.10 -9.69
CA SER A 163 1.09 -6.03 -10.54
C SER A 163 2.11 -5.18 -9.79
N GLY A 164 1.83 -4.84 -8.52
CA GLY A 164 2.77 -4.10 -7.69
C GLY A 164 4.08 -4.85 -7.45
N ILE A 165 4.00 -6.15 -7.15
CA ILE A 165 5.17 -7.03 -6.94
C ILE A 165 5.97 -7.18 -8.24
N PHE A 166 5.29 -7.53 -9.33
CA PHE A 166 5.87 -7.76 -10.65
C PHE A 166 6.69 -6.54 -11.11
N SER A 167 6.08 -5.36 -11.05
CA SER A 167 6.70 -4.13 -11.58
C SER A 167 7.69 -3.43 -10.68
N ALA A 168 7.59 -3.61 -9.36
CA ALA A 168 8.52 -2.97 -8.43
C ALA A 168 9.97 -3.46 -8.64
N HIS A 169 10.92 -2.56 -8.43
CA HIS A 169 12.34 -2.91 -8.48
C HIS A 169 12.74 -3.72 -7.25
N PHE A 170 12.23 -3.32 -6.09
CA PHE A 170 12.44 -4.00 -4.82
C PHE A 170 11.10 -4.29 -4.15
N VAL A 171 11.02 -5.44 -3.47
CA VAL A 171 9.85 -5.83 -2.71
C VAL A 171 10.24 -6.02 -1.25
N ASN A 172 9.44 -5.44 -0.35
CA ASN A 172 9.57 -5.66 1.07
C ASN A 172 8.35 -6.41 1.61
N VAL A 173 8.58 -7.35 2.51
CA VAL A 173 7.49 -7.96 3.30
C VAL A 173 7.72 -7.69 4.78
N VAL A 174 6.64 -7.62 5.55
CA VAL A 174 6.69 -7.25 6.99
C VAL A 174 7.38 -8.27 7.90
N SER A 175 7.87 -9.40 7.38
CA SER A 175 8.59 -10.41 8.16
C SER A 175 9.57 -11.23 7.28
N PRO A 176 10.85 -11.33 7.66
CA PRO A 176 11.81 -12.20 6.98
C PRO A 176 11.38 -13.67 6.99
N THR A 177 10.83 -14.15 8.10
CA THR A 177 10.33 -15.52 8.20
C THR A 177 9.17 -15.73 7.25
N PHE A 178 8.23 -14.78 7.20
CA PHE A 178 7.09 -14.86 6.29
C PHE A 178 7.54 -14.93 4.82
N LEU A 179 8.56 -14.15 4.42
CA LEU A 179 9.12 -14.25 3.07
C LEU A 179 9.56 -15.68 2.75
N GLN A 180 10.34 -16.28 3.64
CA GLN A 180 10.87 -17.63 3.46
C GLN A 180 9.75 -18.68 3.45
N GLU A 181 8.74 -18.54 4.33
CA GLU A 181 7.59 -19.45 4.36
C GLU A 181 6.78 -19.38 3.05
N VAL A 182 6.60 -18.19 2.47
CA VAL A 182 5.94 -18.01 1.17
C VAL A 182 6.75 -18.64 0.05
N VAL A 183 8.05 -18.34 -0.03
CA VAL A 183 8.97 -18.89 -1.04
C VAL A 183 9.02 -20.43 -0.97
N ASN A 184 9.00 -20.99 0.24
CA ASN A 184 8.97 -22.44 0.47
C ASN A 184 7.58 -23.07 0.26
N GLY A 185 6.57 -22.29 -0.12
CA GLY A 185 5.22 -22.78 -0.40
C GLY A 185 4.46 -23.26 0.82
N GLN A 186 4.78 -22.76 2.03
CA GLN A 186 4.17 -23.20 3.28
C GLN A 186 2.78 -22.59 3.54
N HIS A 187 2.41 -21.55 2.78
CA HIS A 187 1.15 -20.82 2.90
C HIS A 187 0.21 -21.07 1.72
N HIS A 188 -0.73 -22.01 1.87
CA HIS A 188 -1.70 -22.39 0.82
C HIS A 188 -2.73 -21.29 0.49
N PHE A 189 -2.91 -20.32 1.39
CA PHE A 189 -3.81 -19.18 1.16
C PHE A 189 -3.16 -18.07 0.32
N VAL A 190 -1.84 -18.16 0.05
CA VAL A 190 -1.16 -17.25 -0.86
C VAL A 190 -1.37 -17.76 -2.27
N GLU A 191 -1.88 -16.88 -3.11
CA GLU A 191 -2.13 -17.18 -4.51
C GLU A 191 -0.85 -17.61 -5.24
N PRO A 192 -0.90 -18.62 -6.14
CA PRO A 192 0.28 -19.18 -6.76
C PRO A 192 1.18 -18.16 -7.48
N TYR A 193 0.57 -17.18 -8.15
CA TYR A 193 1.27 -16.13 -8.90
C TYR A 193 1.97 -15.11 -7.98
N ILE A 194 1.37 -14.74 -6.84
CA ILE A 194 2.03 -13.91 -5.83
C ILE A 194 3.28 -14.62 -5.30
N ARG A 195 3.16 -15.92 -5.01
CA ARG A 195 4.29 -16.73 -4.55
C ARG A 195 5.38 -16.81 -5.61
N GLU A 196 5.01 -17.02 -6.87
CA GLU A 196 5.95 -17.11 -8.00
C GLU A 196 6.75 -15.81 -8.15
N GLU A 197 6.05 -14.66 -8.19
CA GLU A 197 6.70 -13.35 -8.30
C GLU A 197 7.62 -13.06 -7.11
N LEU A 198 7.17 -13.34 -5.88
CA LEU A 198 8.02 -13.20 -4.68
C LEU A 198 9.24 -14.12 -4.72
N THR A 199 9.08 -15.34 -5.20
CA THR A 199 10.20 -16.29 -5.37
C THR A 199 11.20 -15.77 -6.39
N LEU A 200 10.75 -15.25 -7.53
CA LEU A 200 11.61 -14.65 -8.54
C LEU A 200 12.39 -13.46 -7.96
N LYS A 201 11.71 -12.52 -7.28
CA LYS A 201 12.35 -11.37 -6.64
C LYS A 201 13.35 -11.78 -5.56
N ASN A 202 13.02 -12.78 -4.75
CA ASN A 202 13.93 -13.31 -3.72
C ASN A 202 15.19 -13.93 -4.33
N ASN A 203 15.06 -14.72 -5.40
CA ASN A 203 16.19 -15.37 -6.06
C ASN A 203 17.20 -14.39 -6.68
N VAL A 204 16.73 -13.23 -7.14
CA VAL A 204 17.59 -12.15 -7.66
C VAL A 204 18.04 -11.15 -6.59
N GLY A 205 17.75 -11.41 -5.32
CA GLY A 205 18.13 -10.52 -4.20
C GLY A 205 17.35 -9.20 -4.13
N CYS A 206 16.20 -9.11 -4.82
CA CYS A 206 15.34 -7.93 -4.87
C CYS A 206 14.11 -8.04 -3.95
N ALA A 207 14.01 -9.07 -3.12
CA ALA A 207 13.01 -9.18 -2.05
C ALA A 207 13.69 -9.25 -0.68
N VAL A 208 13.20 -8.46 0.28
CA VAL A 208 13.69 -8.43 1.66
C VAL A 208 12.51 -8.49 2.62
N GLY A 209 12.68 -9.14 3.77
CA GLY A 209 11.74 -9.01 4.88
C GLY A 209 12.27 -8.04 5.92
N ILE A 210 11.62 -6.89 6.08
CA ILE A 210 11.95 -5.91 7.12
C ILE A 210 10.81 -5.88 8.13
N LEU A 211 11.12 -6.25 9.38
CA LEU A 211 10.17 -6.15 10.48
C LEU A 211 9.78 -4.69 10.67
N ASN A 212 8.48 -4.44 10.80
CA ASN A 212 7.99 -3.14 11.22
C ASN A 212 8.57 -2.81 12.60
N ALA A 213 9.20 -1.65 12.73
CA ALA A 213 9.55 -1.13 14.04
C ALA A 213 8.25 -0.86 14.80
N PRO A 214 8.05 -1.42 16.01
CA PRO A 214 6.89 -1.09 16.82
C PRO A 214 6.88 0.43 17.06
N ASP A 215 5.71 1.06 17.00
CA ASP A 215 5.62 2.47 17.36
C ASP A 215 6.14 2.61 18.80
N PRO A 216 7.13 3.48 19.08
CA PRO A 216 7.57 3.75 20.44
C PRO A 216 6.43 4.21 21.37
N ALA A 217 5.32 4.71 20.80
CA ALA A 217 4.11 5.06 21.55
C ALA A 217 3.31 3.83 22.03
N PHE A 218 3.44 2.66 21.40
CA PHE A 218 2.88 1.39 21.88
C PHE A 218 3.86 0.75 22.85
N ASN A 219 4.08 1.42 23.98
CA ASN A 219 4.81 0.86 25.09
C ASN A 219 3.80 0.21 26.07
N PRO A 220 3.70 -1.13 26.13
CA PRO A 220 2.72 -1.81 26.97
C PRO A 220 2.91 -1.58 28.47
N SER A 221 4.07 -1.04 28.87
CA SER A 221 4.30 -0.59 30.26
C SER A 221 3.67 0.78 30.57
N THR A 222 3.38 1.60 29.56
CA THR A 222 2.82 2.96 29.73
C THR A 222 1.46 3.15 29.04
N ASP A 223 1.02 2.23 28.20
CA ASP A 223 -0.26 2.32 27.48
C ASP A 223 -1.46 2.25 28.46
N GLU A 224 -2.20 3.35 28.55
CA GLU A 224 -3.39 3.48 29.40
C GLU A 224 -4.61 2.75 28.85
N ASN A 225 -4.58 2.31 27.58
CA ASN A 225 -5.67 1.56 26.96
C ASN A 225 -5.58 0.06 27.23
N LEU A 226 -4.48 -0.41 27.83
CA LEU A 226 -4.35 -1.79 28.27
C LEU A 226 -5.04 -1.99 29.62
N LYS A 227 -5.96 -2.96 29.70
CA LYS A 227 -6.60 -3.36 30.97
C LYS A 227 -5.58 -3.71 32.06
N LYS A 228 -4.39 -4.16 31.67
CA LYS A 228 -3.26 -4.39 32.57
C LYS A 228 -1.96 -4.12 31.81
N LYS A 229 -1.19 -3.16 32.31
CA LYS A 229 0.15 -2.83 31.81
C LYS A 229 1.08 -4.00 32.08
N TYR A 230 1.95 -4.33 31.14
CA TYR A 230 2.90 -5.43 31.28
C TYR A 230 4.28 -5.03 30.77
N ASN A 231 5.29 -5.65 31.38
CA ASN A 231 6.71 -5.48 31.09
C ASN A 231 7.30 -6.82 30.60
N PRO A 232 8.52 -6.84 30.03
CA PRO A 232 9.13 -8.05 29.47
C PRO A 232 9.24 -9.22 30.47
N GLU A 233 9.19 -8.93 31.77
CA GLU A 233 9.30 -9.89 32.87
C GLU A 233 7.99 -10.64 33.16
N ASN A 234 6.83 -10.12 32.71
CA ASN A 234 5.50 -10.70 32.98
C ASN A 234 4.85 -11.34 31.73
N TYR A 235 5.65 -11.67 30.71
CA TYR A 235 5.22 -12.02 29.35
C TYR A 235 4.61 -13.44 29.17
N VAL A 236 4.30 -14.18 30.24
CA VAL A 236 3.77 -15.55 30.07
C VAL A 236 2.25 -15.52 29.86
N ALA A 237 1.88 -15.82 28.60
CA ALA A 237 0.58 -16.26 28.11
C ALA A 237 -0.51 -15.20 27.88
N TRP A 238 -0.48 -14.52 26.72
CA TRP A 238 -1.71 -14.14 25.99
C TRP A 238 -1.46 -14.12 24.47
N GLN A 239 -1.80 -15.22 23.80
CA GLN A 239 -1.96 -15.28 22.34
C GLN A 239 -3.44 -15.07 22.03
N SER A 240 -3.84 -13.83 21.72
CA SER A 240 -5.06 -13.49 20.96
C SER A 240 -5.26 -11.97 20.91
N ALA A 241 -4.91 -11.35 19.78
CA ALA A 241 -5.54 -10.13 19.25
C ALA A 241 -4.89 -9.74 17.91
N ILE A 242 -4.91 -10.64 16.91
CA ILE A 242 -4.67 -10.23 15.52
C ILE A 242 -6.00 -9.70 15.02
N LEU A 243 -6.21 -8.39 15.03
CA LEU A 243 -7.24 -7.71 14.22
C LEU A 243 -7.01 -6.19 14.07
N THR A 244 -5.96 -5.60 14.66
CA THR A 244 -5.71 -4.14 14.62
C THR A 244 -4.68 -3.71 13.57
N THR A 245 -3.95 -4.65 12.95
CA THR A 245 -2.81 -4.34 12.08
C THR A 245 -3.22 -3.73 10.73
N VAL A 246 -4.41 -4.07 10.21
CA VAL A 246 -4.93 -3.59 8.91
C VAL A 246 -5.11 -2.07 8.86
N TRP A 247 -5.25 -1.42 10.03
CA TRP A 247 -5.57 0.01 10.12
C TRP A 247 -4.34 0.92 10.26
N ASN A 248 -3.22 0.43 10.84
CA ASN A 248 -1.94 1.17 10.82
C ASN A 248 -1.32 1.23 9.40
N ILE A 249 -1.73 0.30 8.52
CA ILE A 249 -1.30 0.18 7.12
C ILE A 249 -2.02 1.22 6.22
N TRP A 250 -3.24 1.62 6.57
CA TRP A 250 -3.97 2.71 5.89
C TRP A 250 -3.30 4.09 6.02
N LEU A 251 -2.36 4.23 6.96
CA LEU A 251 -1.69 5.50 7.31
C LEU A 251 -0.22 5.55 6.89
N THR A 252 0.33 4.43 6.41
CA THR A 252 1.57 4.45 5.63
C THR A 252 1.20 4.85 4.21
N GLY A 253 0.96 6.16 4.04
CA GLY A 253 0.86 6.76 2.72
C GLY A 253 2.00 6.33 1.81
N LEU A 254 1.78 6.44 0.52
CA LEU A 254 2.84 6.33 -0.47
C LEU A 254 3.95 7.30 -0.08
N ARG A 255 5.17 6.79 0.12
CA ARG A 255 6.33 7.64 0.39
C ARG A 255 7.03 7.88 -0.93
N ILE A 256 7.16 9.15 -1.28
CA ILE A 256 7.80 9.60 -2.50
C ILE A 256 9.11 10.23 -2.03
N LEU A 257 10.25 9.68 -2.46
CA LEU A 257 11.58 10.14 -2.06
C LEU A 257 12.19 10.93 -3.21
N SER A 258 12.77 12.08 -2.87
CA SER A 258 13.50 13.00 -3.75
C SER A 258 14.84 13.40 -3.11
#